data_AF-A0AAE3QQ16-F1
#
_entry.id   AF-A0AAE3QQ16-F1
#
_cell.length_a   1.000
_cell.length_b   1.000
_cell.length_c   1.000
_cell.angle_alpha   90.00
_cell.angle_beta   90.00
_cell.angle_gamma   90.00
#
_symmetry.space_group_name_H-M   'P 1'
#
loop_
_entity.id
_entity.type
_entity.pdbx_description
1 polymer ?
#
loop_
_entity_poly.entity_id
_entity_poly.type
_entity_poly.pdbx_seq_one_letter_code
_entity_poly.pdbx_strand_id
1 'polypeptide(L)'
;MTTIIEAHFDEIHPELVDLTRDLHWERDPEKGVRILRTVLHSLRDLLKLDDAIAILMLLPHPMKALFIENWNTADLPSVPPEMCNFVDLIRKKAGKLAFFDFATPADTEKSIEHIFCYIQEKLDIDQVRELQRYLPAMVRPFLCLPSFAG
;
A
#
# COMPACT_ATOMS: atom_id res chain seq x y z
N MET A 1 5.39 -31.97 6.10
CA MET A 1 5.44 -32.52 4.72
C MET A 1 4.22 -31.97 4.01
N THR A 2 4.26 -31.00 3.11
CA THR A 2 5.35 -30.31 2.43
C THR A 2 4.81 -28.91 2.17
N THR A 3 5.62 -27.91 2.49
CA THR A 3 5.39 -26.48 2.24
C THR A 3 5.10 -26.28 0.76
N ILE A 4 3.87 -25.93 0.40
CA ILE A 4 3.55 -25.43 -0.92
C ILE A 4 3.41 -23.92 -0.74
N ILE A 5 4.20 -23.17 -1.52
CA ILE A 5 4.46 -21.72 -1.47
C ILE A 5 5.69 -21.34 -0.62
N GLU A 6 6.83 -21.95 -0.93
CA GLU A 6 8.15 -21.30 -0.81
C GLU A 6 8.82 -21.41 -2.18
N ALA A 7 9.52 -20.35 -2.58
CA ALA A 7 10.09 -20.08 -3.91
C ALA A 7 9.06 -19.63 -4.97
N HIS A 8 9.11 -18.33 -5.32
CA HIS A 8 9.13 -17.75 -6.68
C HIS A 8 8.89 -16.23 -6.59
N PHE A 9 9.72 -15.50 -5.84
CA PHE A 9 9.82 -14.03 -5.92
C PHE A 9 11.29 -13.58 -5.98
N ASP A 10 12.21 -14.46 -6.39
CA ASP A 10 13.62 -14.11 -6.58
C ASP A 10 13.85 -13.27 -7.86
N GLU A 11 12.81 -13.08 -8.68
CA GLU A 11 12.83 -12.17 -9.82
C GLU A 11 11.73 -11.12 -9.63
N ILE A 12 12.14 -9.85 -9.44
CA ILE A 12 11.20 -8.73 -9.45
C ILE A 12 10.53 -8.75 -10.83
N HIS A 13 9.22 -9.01 -10.88
CA HIS A 13 8.47 -8.96 -12.13
C HIS A 13 8.78 -7.65 -12.88
N PRO A 14 8.98 -7.66 -14.21
CA PRO A 14 9.33 -6.46 -14.96
C PRO A 14 8.41 -5.26 -14.69
N GLU A 15 7.12 -5.54 -14.48
CA GLU A 15 6.11 -4.52 -14.15
C GLU A 15 6.34 -3.87 -12.77
N LEU A 16 6.95 -4.58 -11.82
CA LEU A 16 7.37 -4.02 -10.52
C LEU A 16 8.63 -3.18 -10.66
N VAL A 17 9.53 -3.51 -11.60
CA VAL A 17 10.69 -2.66 -11.92
C VAL A 17 10.23 -1.34 -12.53
N ASP A 18 9.33 -1.38 -13.50
CA ASP A 18 8.76 -0.18 -14.09
C ASP A 18 8.01 0.66 -13.05
N LEU A 19 7.29 0.01 -12.13
CA LEU A 19 6.66 0.68 -10.99
C LEU A 19 7.67 1.39 -10.08
N THR A 20 8.83 0.80 -9.80
CA THR A 20 9.88 1.49 -9.01
C THR A 20 10.48 2.68 -9.73
N ARG A 21 10.48 2.68 -11.06
CA ARG A 21 10.89 3.85 -11.86
C ARG A 21 9.82 4.95 -11.79
N ASP A 22 8.56 4.59 -11.98
CA ASP A 22 7.45 5.54 -11.85
C ASP A 22 7.40 6.16 -10.43
N LEU A 23 7.80 5.41 -9.40
CA LEU A 23 7.94 5.87 -8.02
C LEU A 23 9.31 6.46 -7.67
N HIS A 24 10.19 6.71 -8.65
CA HIS A 24 11.51 7.33 -8.48
C HIS A 24 12.42 6.65 -7.45
N TRP A 25 12.35 5.32 -7.37
CA TRP A 25 13.15 4.46 -6.51
C TRP A 25 14.21 3.67 -7.30
N GLU A 26 14.66 4.16 -8.46
CA GLU A 26 15.55 3.44 -9.38
C GLU A 26 16.90 3.09 -8.75
N ARG A 27 17.33 3.85 -7.73
CA ARG A 27 18.59 3.62 -7.01
C ARG A 27 18.53 2.39 -6.10
N ASP A 28 17.34 2.02 -5.62
CA ASP A 28 17.13 0.86 -4.75
C ASP A 28 15.72 0.28 -5.00
N PRO A 29 15.52 -0.44 -6.12
CA PRO A 29 14.22 -0.99 -6.49
C PRO A 29 13.68 -1.99 -5.47
N GLU A 30 14.55 -2.79 -4.87
CA GLU A 30 14.17 -3.76 -3.84
C GLU A 30 13.58 -3.07 -2.62
N LYS A 31 14.21 -2.00 -2.14
CA LYS A 31 13.66 -1.16 -1.07
C LYS A 31 12.31 -0.58 -1.46
N GLY A 32 12.18 -0.06 -2.68
CA GLY A 32 10.92 0.47 -3.18
C GLY A 32 9.80 -0.56 -3.14
N VAL A 33 10.05 -1.77 -3.61
CA VAL A 33 9.08 -2.89 -3.56
C VAL A 33 8.74 -3.27 -2.11
N ARG A 34 9.72 -3.31 -1.19
CA ARG A 34 9.46 -3.58 0.24
C ARG A 34 8.60 -2.50 0.90
N ILE A 35 8.86 -1.23 0.63
CA ILE A 35 8.06 -0.10 1.12
C ILE A 35 6.64 -0.22 0.61
N LEU A 36 6.48 -0.38 -0.71
CA LEU A 36 5.17 -0.49 -1.34
C LEU A 36 4.36 -1.67 -0.77
N ARG A 37 4.99 -2.85 -0.69
CA ARG A 37 4.38 -4.04 -0.09
C ARG A 37 3.91 -3.76 1.33
N THR A 38 4.76 -3.15 2.16
CA THR A 38 4.43 -2.82 3.55
C THR A 38 3.22 -1.89 3.64
N VAL A 39 3.15 -0.86 2.79
CA VAL A 39 2.03 0.09 2.76
C VAL A 39 0.74 -0.58 2.27
N LEU A 40 0.78 -1.33 1.18
CA LEU A 40 -0.40 -2.02 0.64
C LEU A 40 -0.94 -3.07 1.62
N HIS A 41 -0.06 -3.87 2.23
CA HIS A 41 -0.49 -4.84 3.21
C HIS A 41 -1.00 -4.15 4.50
N SER A 42 -0.44 -3.00 4.88
CA SER A 42 -0.93 -2.22 6.02
C SER A 42 -2.33 -1.68 5.78
N LEU A 43 -2.59 -1.16 4.57
CA LEU A 43 -3.92 -0.72 4.15
C LEU A 43 -4.91 -1.88 4.14
N ARG A 44 -4.54 -3.01 3.52
CA ARG A 44 -5.38 -4.20 3.41
C ARG A 44 -5.86 -4.71 4.77
N ASP A 45 -4.96 -4.80 5.75
CA ASP A 45 -5.27 -5.37 7.06
C ASP A 45 -6.15 -4.44 7.92
N LEU A 46 -6.37 -3.19 7.50
CA LEU A 46 -7.32 -2.26 8.12
C LEU A 46 -8.74 -2.39 7.59
N LEU A 47 -8.92 -3.07 6.46
CA LEU A 47 -10.17 -3.06 5.71
C LEU A 47 -11.01 -4.31 6.01
N LYS A 48 -12.33 -4.17 5.90
CA LYS A 48 -13.20 -5.34 5.76
C LYS A 48 -12.93 -5.98 4.39
N LEU A 49 -13.22 -7.27 4.26
CA LEU A 49 -12.98 -8.02 3.03
C LEU A 49 -13.59 -7.33 1.80
N ASP A 50 -14.85 -6.88 1.89
CA ASP A 50 -15.54 -6.22 0.78
C ASP A 50 -14.86 -4.90 0.37
N ASP A 51 -14.47 -4.07 1.34
CA ASP A 51 -13.77 -2.80 1.08
C ASP A 51 -12.36 -3.06 0.49
N ALA A 52 -11.67 -4.09 0.97
CA ALA A 52 -10.38 -4.51 0.45
C ALA A 52 -10.46 -5.00 -1.00
N ILE A 53 -11.49 -5.78 -1.34
CA ILE A 53 -11.74 -6.21 -2.73
C ILE A 53 -12.07 -5.01 -3.61
N ALA A 54 -12.89 -4.06 -3.14
CA ALA A 54 -13.22 -2.87 -3.90
C ALA A 54 -11.97 -2.01 -4.19
N ILE A 55 -11.09 -1.83 -3.20
CA ILE A 55 -9.80 -1.16 -3.38
C ILE A 55 -8.90 -1.92 -4.37
N LEU A 56 -8.81 -3.25 -4.25
CA LEU A 56 -8.04 -4.09 -5.17
C LEU A 56 -8.45 -3.89 -6.64
N MET A 57 -9.75 -3.69 -6.91
CA MET A 57 -10.22 -3.45 -8.26
C MET A 57 -9.71 -2.13 -8.86
N LEU A 58 -9.53 -1.12 -8.01
CA LEU A 58 -9.03 0.21 -8.39
C LEU A 58 -7.51 0.27 -8.51
N LEU A 59 -6.74 -0.62 -7.90
CA LEU A 59 -5.28 -0.54 -7.96
C LEU A 59 -4.73 -0.73 -9.39
N PRO A 60 -3.62 -0.05 -9.76
CA PRO A 60 -2.85 -0.40 -10.96
C PRO A 60 -2.41 -1.87 -10.97
N HIS A 61 -2.37 -2.50 -12.15
CA HIS A 61 -2.12 -3.94 -12.30
C HIS A 61 -0.95 -4.51 -11.46
N PRO A 62 0.28 -3.96 -11.50
CA PRO A 62 1.39 -4.49 -10.70
C PRO A 62 1.18 -4.39 -9.18
N MET A 63 0.40 -3.40 -8.73
CA MET A 63 0.09 -3.22 -7.31
C MET A 63 -0.94 -4.25 -6.81
N LYS A 64 -1.79 -4.78 -7.69
CA LYS A 64 -2.77 -5.83 -7.34
C LYS A 64 -2.08 -7.09 -6.84
N ALA A 65 -1.02 -7.53 -7.51
CA ALA A 65 -0.26 -8.71 -7.14
C ALA A 65 0.35 -8.57 -5.74
N LEU A 66 0.97 -7.42 -5.44
CA LEU A 66 1.50 -7.12 -4.12
C LEU A 66 0.40 -7.03 -3.06
N PHE A 67 -0.77 -6.48 -3.39
CA PHE A 67 -1.87 -6.33 -2.42
C PHE A 67 -2.39 -7.69 -1.93
N ILE A 68 -2.57 -8.67 -2.83
CA ILE A 68 -3.09 -10.00 -2.47
C ILE A 68 -2.04 -10.97 -1.94
N GLU A 69 -0.76 -10.63 -2.09
CA GLU A 69 0.37 -11.46 -1.64
C GLU A 69 0.23 -11.80 -0.14
N ASN A 70 0.32 -13.10 0.18
CA ASN A 70 0.21 -13.64 1.53
C ASN A 70 -1.06 -13.19 2.29
N TRP A 71 -2.17 -12.93 1.58
CA TRP A 71 -3.42 -12.54 2.23
C TRP A 71 -4.17 -13.75 2.78
N ASN A 72 -4.26 -13.84 4.10
CA ASN A 72 -5.16 -14.76 4.78
C ASN A 72 -6.51 -14.08 5.07
N THR A 73 -7.54 -14.39 4.30
CA THR A 73 -8.88 -13.77 4.45
C THR A 73 -9.65 -14.26 5.68
N ALA A 74 -9.15 -15.28 6.39
CA ALA A 74 -9.73 -15.73 7.66
C ALA A 74 -9.43 -14.76 8.81
N ASP A 75 -8.38 -13.92 8.68
CA ASP A 75 -7.97 -12.92 9.66
C ASP A 75 -8.62 -11.55 9.32
N LEU A 76 -9.93 -11.45 9.49
CA LEU A 76 -10.71 -10.21 9.39
C LEU A 76 -10.31 -9.23 10.52
N PRO A 77 -10.41 -7.90 10.30
CA PRO A 77 -9.50 -6.92 10.90
C PRO A 77 -9.43 -6.99 12.42
N SER A 78 -8.22 -7.25 12.93
CA SER A 78 -7.90 -7.24 14.36
C SER A 78 -7.35 -5.90 14.85
N VAL A 79 -7.40 -4.84 14.03
CA VAL A 79 -6.91 -3.52 14.43
C VAL A 79 -7.99 -2.81 15.25
N PRO A 80 -7.76 -2.57 16.55
CA PRO A 80 -8.70 -1.78 17.34
C PRO A 80 -8.77 -0.37 16.75
N PRO A 81 -9.95 0.28 16.75
CA PRO A 81 -10.11 1.67 16.30
C PRO A 81 -9.23 2.69 17.05
N GLU A 82 -8.51 2.24 18.09
CA GLU A 82 -7.61 3.00 18.96
C GLU A 82 -6.16 3.08 18.44
N MET A 83 -5.78 2.45 17.32
CA MET A 83 -4.48 2.72 16.68
C MET A 83 -4.47 4.13 16.08
N CYS A 84 -3.74 5.04 16.73
CA CYS A 84 -3.88 6.48 16.56
C CYS A 84 -3.46 7.05 15.19
N ASN A 85 -2.64 6.36 14.39
CA ASN A 85 -2.30 6.81 13.03
C ASN A 85 -1.80 5.66 12.14
N PHE A 86 -1.87 5.87 10.83
CA PHE A 86 -1.47 4.90 9.81
C PHE A 86 0.06 4.73 9.70
N VAL A 87 0.82 5.79 10.01
CA VAL A 87 2.28 5.81 9.97
C VAL A 87 2.90 4.80 10.94
N ASP A 88 2.43 4.80 12.19
CA ASP A 88 2.89 3.90 13.24
C ASP A 88 2.52 2.45 12.91
N LEU A 89 1.36 2.23 12.27
CA LEU A 89 0.95 0.91 11.81
C LEU A 89 1.92 0.36 10.76
N ILE A 90 2.29 1.18 9.76
CA ILE A 90 3.26 0.82 8.73
C ILE A 90 4.63 0.52 9.35
N ARG A 91 5.12 1.39 10.24
CA ARG A 91 6.42 1.21 10.89
C ARG A 91 6.44 -0.03 11.78
N LYS A 92 5.34 -0.30 12.50
CA LYS A 92 5.17 -1.54 13.28
C LYS A 92 5.19 -2.77 12.37
N LYS A 93 4.50 -2.71 11.23
CA LYS A 93 4.45 -3.80 10.26
C LYS A 93 5.80 -4.07 9.60
N ALA A 94 6.56 -3.03 9.29
CA ALA A 94 7.94 -3.15 8.78
C ALA A 94 8.89 -3.81 9.79
N GLY A 95 8.59 -3.74 11.09
CA GLY A 95 9.37 -4.38 12.14
C GLY A 95 10.82 -3.92 12.14
N LYS A 96 11.77 -4.88 12.05
CA LYS A 96 13.22 -4.58 12.04
C LYS A 96 13.65 -3.76 10.81
N LEU A 97 12.93 -3.90 9.69
CA LEU A 97 13.23 -3.17 8.46
C LEU A 97 12.81 -1.71 8.52
N ALA A 98 11.97 -1.32 9.50
CA ALA A 98 11.56 0.07 9.67
C ALA A 98 12.74 1.03 9.78
N PHE A 99 13.86 0.63 10.39
CA PHE A 99 15.04 1.47 10.48
C PHE A 99 15.66 1.81 9.11
N PHE A 100 15.58 0.88 8.15
CA PHE A 100 16.16 1.05 6.81
C PHE A 100 15.15 1.63 5.81
N ASP A 101 13.90 1.16 5.88
CA ASP A 101 12.85 1.46 4.92
C ASP A 101 12.01 2.67 5.34
N PHE A 102 11.91 2.95 6.65
CA PHE A 102 11.03 3.96 7.27
C PHE A 102 11.73 4.70 8.44
N ALA A 103 12.93 5.20 8.17
CA ALA A 103 13.86 5.72 9.19
C ALA A 103 13.18 6.70 10.15
N THR A 104 12.37 7.63 9.61
CA THR A 104 11.57 8.57 10.39
C THR A 104 10.06 8.48 10.07
N PRO A 105 9.18 8.96 10.97
CA PRO A 105 7.77 9.14 10.66
C PRO A 105 7.54 9.97 9.38
N ALA A 106 8.31 11.04 9.21
CA ALA A 106 8.23 11.91 8.03
C ALA A 106 8.60 11.18 6.73
N ASP A 107 9.60 10.28 6.76
CA ASP A 107 9.94 9.45 5.58
C ASP A 107 8.82 8.45 5.26
N THR A 108 8.13 7.98 6.30
CA THR A 108 6.97 7.10 6.15
C THR A 108 5.80 7.84 5.51
N GLU A 109 5.46 9.03 6.02
CA GLU A 109 4.43 9.91 5.44
C GLU A 109 4.70 10.20 3.97
N LYS A 110 5.92 10.64 3.64
CA LYS A 110 6.31 10.88 2.24
C LYS A 110 6.16 9.64 1.36
N SER A 111 6.50 8.47 1.87
CA SER A 111 6.36 7.21 1.12
C SER A 111 4.89 6.90 0.86
N ILE A 112 4.02 7.10 1.86
CA ILE A 112 2.57 6.93 1.72
C ILE A 112 2.01 7.93 0.70
N GLU A 113 2.34 9.21 0.84
CA GLU A 113 1.92 10.28 -0.07
C GLU A 113 2.34 9.98 -1.51
N HIS A 114 3.58 9.55 -1.73
CA HIS A 114 4.07 9.25 -3.07
C HIS A 114 3.33 8.08 -3.71
N ILE A 115 3.08 7.01 -2.94
CA ILE A 115 2.29 5.86 -3.41
C ILE A 115 0.86 6.26 -3.74
N PHE A 116 0.19 7.03 -2.88
CA PHE A 116 -1.18 7.47 -3.14
C PHE A 116 -1.26 8.47 -4.29
N CYS A 117 -0.27 9.35 -4.46
CA CYS A 117 -0.16 10.23 -5.63
C CYS A 117 -0.09 9.40 -6.91
N TYR A 118 0.81 8.42 -6.95
CA TYR A 118 0.95 7.51 -8.07
C TYR A 118 -0.35 6.75 -8.38
N ILE A 119 -1.06 6.23 -7.36
CA ILE A 119 -2.36 5.57 -7.56
C ILE A 119 -3.34 6.57 -8.20
N GLN A 120 -3.46 7.79 -7.67
CA GLN A 120 -4.39 8.79 -8.16
C GLN A 120 -4.11 9.22 -9.61
N GLU A 121 -2.84 9.30 -10.00
CA GLU A 121 -2.44 9.62 -11.38
C GLU A 121 -2.89 8.57 -12.40
N LYS A 122 -3.10 7.32 -11.97
CA LYS A 122 -3.56 6.22 -12.84
C LYS A 122 -5.08 6.06 -12.84
N LEU A 123 -5.81 6.87 -12.07
CA LEU A 123 -7.26 6.78 -11.91
C LEU A 123 -7.97 8.00 -12.46
N ASP A 124 -9.19 7.80 -12.96
CA ASP A 124 -10.09 8.91 -13.26
C ASP A 124 -10.72 9.51 -11.98
N ILE A 125 -11.39 10.65 -12.12
CA ILE A 125 -11.96 11.39 -10.98
C ILE A 125 -13.02 10.58 -10.21
N ASP A 126 -13.79 9.74 -10.89
CA ASP A 126 -14.84 8.95 -10.26
C ASP A 126 -14.24 7.74 -9.54
N GLN A 127 -13.18 7.15 -10.09
CA GLN A 127 -12.38 6.12 -9.44
C GLN A 127 -11.65 6.65 -8.20
N VAL A 128 -11.13 7.89 -8.21
CA VAL A 128 -10.53 8.52 -7.02
C VAL A 128 -11.59 8.75 -5.94
N ARG A 129 -12.79 9.21 -6.32
CA ARG A 129 -13.93 9.36 -5.38
C ARG A 129 -14.36 8.01 -4.81
N GLU A 130 -14.36 6.98 -5.64
CA GLU A 130 -14.70 5.62 -5.22
C GLU A 130 -13.65 5.06 -4.24
N LEU A 131 -12.36 5.25 -4.53
CA LEU A 131 -11.26 4.90 -3.62
C LEU A 131 -11.44 5.55 -2.25
N GLN A 132 -11.79 6.85 -2.22
CA GLN A 132 -12.01 7.60 -0.98
C GLN A 132 -13.12 7.00 -0.11
N ARG A 133 -14.17 6.42 -0.70
CA ARG A 133 -15.30 5.83 0.04
C ARG A 133 -14.87 4.61 0.86
N TYR A 134 -13.97 3.81 0.31
CA TYR A 134 -13.47 2.58 0.95
C TYR A 134 -12.30 2.82 1.89
N LEU A 135 -11.59 3.95 1.77
CA LEU A 135 -10.47 4.23 2.66
C LEU A 135 -10.92 4.53 4.10
N PRO A 136 -10.24 3.95 5.11
CA PRO A 136 -10.43 4.30 6.51
C PRO A 136 -10.14 5.78 6.77
N ALA A 137 -10.83 6.38 7.74
CA ALA A 137 -10.69 7.81 8.06
C ALA A 137 -9.23 8.23 8.33
N MET A 138 -8.42 7.37 8.94
CA MET A 138 -7.00 7.65 9.21
C MET A 138 -6.10 7.68 7.97
N VAL A 139 -6.52 7.07 6.85
CA VAL A 139 -5.74 7.00 5.60
C VAL A 139 -6.15 8.10 4.62
N ARG A 140 -7.40 8.59 4.70
CA ARG A 140 -7.93 9.64 3.81
C ARG A 140 -7.07 10.90 3.71
N PRO A 141 -6.37 11.39 4.75
CA PRO A 141 -5.50 12.56 4.62
C PRO A 141 -4.38 12.43 3.59
N PHE A 142 -3.99 11.20 3.22
CA PHE A 142 -2.97 10.94 2.20
C PHE A 142 -3.51 10.98 0.76
N LEU A 143 -4.84 11.06 0.57
CA LEU A 143 -5.42 11.35 -0.73
C LEU A 143 -5.38 12.84 -1.00
N CYS A 144 -4.83 13.22 -2.16
CA CYS A 144 -4.83 14.59 -2.63
C CYS A 144 -6.03 14.75 -3.57
N LEU A 145 -7.20 15.04 -3.00
CA LEU A 145 -8.36 15.35 -3.84
C LEU A 145 -8.10 16.65 -4.58
N PRO A 146 -8.34 16.74 -5.91
CA PRO A 146 -8.37 18.03 -6.57
C PRO A 146 -9.44 18.88 -5.89
N SER A 147 -9.01 19.95 -5.22
CA SER A 147 -9.90 20.97 -4.67
C SER A 147 -10.58 21.65 -5.85
N PHE A 148 -11.82 21.27 -6.14
CA PHE A 148 -12.65 22.09 -7.02
C PHE A 148 -13.10 23.31 -6.20
N ALA A 149 -12.44 24.44 -6.42
CA ALA A 149 -13.10 25.72 -6.30
C ALA A 149 -14.31 25.68 -7.26
N GLY A 150 -15.51 25.66 -6.69
CA GLY A 150 -16.77 25.79 -7.43
C GLY A 150 -16.95 27.20 -7.98
#